data_AF-A0A2T5C9X4-F1
#
_entry.id   AF-A0A2T5C9X4-F1
#
_cell.length_a   1.000
_cell.length_b   1.000
_cell.length_c   1.000
_cell.angle_alpha   90.00
_cell.angle_beta   90.00
_cell.angle_gamma   90.00
#
_symmetry.space_group_name_H-M   'P 1'
#
loop_
_entity.id
_entity.type
_entity.pdbx_description
1 polymer ?
#
loop_
_entity_poly.entity_id
_entity_poly.type
_entity_poly.pdbx_seq_one_letter_code
_entity_poly.pdbx_strand_id
1 'polypeptide(L)'
;MPSPSNHRLASAETVLRECFWGDYKLSAQDLLHRLDVGDPGFERFLFSKIIENSSHPSRHLRTLFAPRIMNELLQRHLTQSGNKPRVRLVAANLTDKHNLVPELQWNR
;
A
#
# COMPACT_ATOMS: atom_id res chain seq x y z
N MET A 1 -6.44 -7.84 23.29
CA MET A 1 -6.29 -7.83 21.82
C MET A 1 -7.01 -6.58 21.30
N PRO A 2 -6.34 -5.63 20.63
CA PRO A 2 -7.04 -4.50 20.02
C PRO A 2 -7.99 -5.01 18.95
N SER A 3 -9.15 -4.37 18.78
CA SER A 3 -10.10 -4.74 17.73
C SER A 3 -9.47 -4.54 16.33
N PRO A 4 -9.87 -5.32 15.31
CA PRO A 4 -9.38 -5.17 13.93
C PRO A 4 -9.52 -3.72 13.40
N SER A 5 -10.55 -3.01 13.86
CA SER A 5 -10.81 -1.60 13.58
C SER A 5 -9.70 -0.66 14.06
N ASN A 6 -9.05 -0.94 15.19
CA ASN A 6 -7.99 -0.08 15.75
C ASN A 6 -6.70 -0.15 14.94
N HIS A 7 -6.36 -1.31 14.39
CA HIS A 7 -5.17 -1.47 13.55
C HIS A 7 -5.30 -0.73 12.22
N ARG A 8 -6.50 -0.76 11.62
CA ARG A 8 -6.79 -0.08 10.36
C ARG A 8 -6.77 1.44 10.53
N LEU A 9 -7.33 1.94 11.63
CA LEU A 9 -7.29 3.36 11.97
C LEU A 9 -5.87 3.86 12.20
N ALA A 10 -5.08 3.18 13.04
CA ALA A 10 -3.68 3.54 13.29
C ALA A 10 -2.82 3.50 12.02
N SER A 11 -3.11 2.55 11.12
CA SER A 11 -2.47 2.48 9.80
C SER A 11 -2.83 3.69 8.94
N ALA A 12 -4.10 4.10 8.92
CA ALA A 12 -4.56 5.27 8.19
C ALA A 12 -3.93 6.57 8.72
N GLU A 13 -3.86 6.76 10.04
CA GLU A 13 -3.18 7.90 10.67
C GLU A 13 -1.70 7.97 10.29
N THR A 14 -1.01 6.82 10.31
CA THR A 14 0.39 6.73 9.93
C THR A 14 0.59 7.09 8.46
N VAL A 15 -0.26 6.59 7.57
CA VAL A 15 -0.22 6.90 6.14
C VAL A 15 -0.49 8.38 5.88
N LEU A 16 -1.44 9.00 6.58
CA LEU A 16 -1.68 10.45 6.46
C LEU A 16 -0.43 11.26 6.83
N ARG A 17 0.22 10.91 7.94
CA ARG A 17 1.45 11.57 8.38
C ARG A 17 2.60 11.37 7.39
N GLU A 18 2.84 10.13 6.96
CA GLU A 18 4.00 9.79 6.12
C GLU A 18 3.83 10.16 4.64
N CYS A 19 2.60 10.11 4.12
CA CYS A 19 2.36 10.17 2.68
C CYS A 19 1.69 11.47 2.21
N PHE A 20 1.08 12.24 3.12
CA PHE A 20 0.29 13.43 2.78
C PHE A 20 0.77 14.73 3.44
N TRP A 21 1.67 14.65 4.43
CA TRP A 21 2.46 15.77 4.98
C TRP A 21 1.65 17.01 5.43
N GLY A 22 0.36 16.85 5.71
CA GLY A 22 -0.55 17.94 6.09
C GLY A 22 -1.17 18.73 4.93
N ASP A 23 -0.85 18.39 3.68
CA ASP A 23 -1.38 19.09 2.49
C ASP A 23 -2.85 18.76 2.22
N TYR A 24 -3.36 17.69 2.81
CA TYR A 24 -4.74 17.24 2.64
C TYR A 24 -5.54 17.40 3.93
N LYS A 25 -6.71 18.05 3.83
CA LYS A 25 -7.76 18.06 4.85
C LYS A 25 -8.50 16.72 4.88
N LEU A 26 -7.76 15.62 5.01
CA LEU A 26 -8.29 14.26 5.01
C LEU A 26 -8.05 13.63 6.38
N SER A 27 -9.11 13.28 7.11
CA SER A 27 -8.97 12.53 8.36
C SER A 27 -8.75 11.04 8.09
N ALA A 28 -8.28 10.31 9.11
CA ALA A 28 -8.12 8.85 9.01
C ALA A 28 -9.46 8.17 8.74
N GLN A 29 -10.55 8.68 9.33
CA GLN A 29 -11.91 8.19 9.12
C GLN A 29 -12.37 8.43 7.68
N ASP A 30 -12.11 9.61 7.12
CA ASP A 30 -12.46 9.92 5.73
C ASP A 30 -11.71 9.01 4.74
N LEU A 31 -10.42 8.78 5.00
CA LEU A 31 -9.62 7.85 4.20
C LEU A 31 -10.22 6.45 4.21
N LEU A 32 -10.54 5.93 5.40
CA LEU A 32 -11.13 4.60 5.53
C LEU A 32 -12.52 4.53 4.89
N HIS A 33 -13.34 5.56 5.08
CA HIS A 33 -14.65 5.63 4.45
C HIS A 33 -14.53 5.55 2.94
N ARG A 34 -13.64 6.35 2.31
CA ARG A 34 -13.41 6.32 0.86
C ARG A 34 -12.94 4.97 0.33
N LEU A 35 -12.14 4.24 1.11
CA LEU A 35 -11.76 2.87 0.79
C LEU A 35 -12.95 1.92 0.90
N ASP A 36 -13.82 2.10 1.88
CA ASP A 36 -14.98 1.23 2.10
C ASP A 36 -16.08 1.44 1.05
N VAL A 37 -16.24 2.65 0.51
CA VAL A 37 -17.12 2.90 -0.65
C VAL A 37 -16.52 2.41 -1.97
N GLY A 38 -15.25 1.99 -1.97
CA GLY A 38 -14.56 1.44 -3.16
C GLY A 38 -14.34 2.46 -4.27
N ASP A 39 -13.93 3.70 -3.94
CA ASP A 39 -13.58 4.73 -4.94
C ASP A 39 -12.30 4.33 -5.70
N PRO A 40 -12.38 3.89 -6.98
CA PRO A 40 -11.21 3.34 -7.68
C PRO A 40 -10.16 4.42 -8.00
N GLY A 41 -10.57 5.69 -8.09
CA GLY A 41 -9.65 6.80 -8.26
C GLY A 41 -8.81 7.00 -7.00
N PHE A 42 -9.48 7.03 -5.85
CA PHE A 42 -8.84 7.18 -4.56
C PHE A 42 -7.95 5.98 -4.19
N GLU A 43 -8.43 4.75 -4.41
CA GLU A 43 -7.64 3.54 -4.15
C GLU A 43 -6.32 3.55 -4.91
N ARG A 44 -6.35 3.88 -6.21
CA ARG A 44 -5.14 3.99 -7.04
C ARG A 44 -4.20 5.07 -6.54
N PHE A 45 -4.75 6.24 -6.22
CA PHE A 45 -3.99 7.36 -5.71
C PHE A 45 -3.31 7.04 -4.38
N LEU A 46 -4.06 6.53 -3.41
CA LEU A 46 -3.56 6.15 -2.10
C LEU A 46 -2.49 5.06 -2.20
N PHE A 47 -2.72 4.04 -3.04
CA PHE A 47 -1.75 2.98 -3.28
C PHE A 47 -0.42 3.53 -3.80
N SER A 48 -0.46 4.44 -4.80
CA SER A 48 0.75 5.10 -5.33
C SER A 48 1.48 5.85 -4.21
N LYS A 49 0.76 6.62 -3.41
CA LYS A 49 1.34 7.41 -2.30
C LYS A 49 1.98 6.54 -1.23
N ILE A 50 1.37 5.43 -0.86
CA ILE A 50 1.95 4.48 0.11
C ILE A 50 3.22 3.84 -0.47
N ILE A 51 3.19 3.41 -1.73
CA ILE A 51 4.37 2.86 -2.39
C ILE A 51 5.49 3.89 -2.42
N GLU A 52 5.21 5.13 -2.82
CA GLU A 52 6.22 6.19 -2.96
C GLU A 52 6.81 6.62 -1.61
N ASN A 53 5.98 6.88 -0.61
CA ASN A 53 6.37 7.67 0.55
C ASN A 53 6.44 6.89 1.86
N SER A 54 5.74 5.77 2.01
CA SER A 54 5.68 5.09 3.31
C SER A 54 6.99 4.38 3.66
N SER A 55 7.34 4.34 4.94
CA SER A 55 8.46 3.52 5.41
C SER A 55 8.14 2.02 5.40
N HIS A 56 6.87 1.65 5.52
CA HIS A 56 6.41 0.25 5.64
C HIS A 56 5.27 -0.08 4.66
N PRO A 57 5.48 0.07 3.34
CA PRO A 57 4.41 -0.03 2.34
C PRO A 57 3.65 -1.36 2.41
N SER A 58 4.36 -2.50 2.48
CA SER A 58 3.72 -3.83 2.52
C SER A 58 2.79 -4.01 3.73
N ARG A 59 3.14 -3.43 4.88
CA ARG A 59 2.30 -3.49 6.09
C ARG A 59 1.01 -2.70 5.91
N HIS A 60 1.11 -1.46 5.45
CA HIS A 60 -0.05 -0.60 5.28
C HIS A 60 -0.98 -1.09 4.17
N LEU A 61 -0.43 -1.58 3.07
CA LEU A 61 -1.22 -2.13 1.97
C LEU A 61 -2.05 -3.35 2.41
N ARG A 62 -1.45 -4.30 3.14
CA ARG A 62 -2.18 -5.44 3.72
C ARG A 62 -3.27 -5.04 4.71
N THR A 63 -3.07 -3.92 5.39
CA THR A 63 -3.98 -3.47 6.46
C THR A 63 -5.16 -2.66 5.90
N LEU A 64 -4.91 -1.84 4.88
CA LEU A 64 -5.89 -0.87 4.38
C LEU A 64 -6.76 -1.40 3.24
N PHE A 65 -6.20 -2.23 2.35
CA PHE A 65 -6.86 -2.69 1.14
C PHE A 65 -7.38 -4.12 1.29
N ALA A 66 -8.55 -4.39 0.70
CA ALA A 66 -9.02 -5.76 0.53
C ALA A 66 -8.04 -6.55 -0.37
N PRO A 67 -7.79 -7.85 -0.11
CA PRO A 67 -6.81 -8.64 -0.86
C PRO A 67 -7.02 -8.62 -2.38
N ARG A 68 -8.29 -8.64 -2.83
CA ARG A 68 -8.64 -8.57 -4.26
C ARG A 68 -8.17 -7.25 -4.89
N ILE A 69 -8.58 -6.12 -4.31
CA ILE A 69 -8.22 -4.78 -4.80
C ILE A 69 -6.71 -4.59 -4.76
N MET A 70 -6.05 -5.02 -3.68
CA MET A 70 -4.60 -4.97 -3.55
C MET A 70 -3.90 -5.68 -4.72
N ASN A 71 -4.35 -6.90 -5.08
CA ASN A 71 -3.78 -7.65 -6.20
C ASN A 71 -3.99 -6.94 -7.54
N GLU A 72 -5.18 -6.40 -7.80
CA GLU A 72 -5.49 -5.65 -9.03
C GLU A 72 -4.60 -4.40 -9.15
N LEU A 73 -4.47 -3.62 -8.07
CA LEU A 73 -3.61 -2.44 -8.03
C LEU A 73 -2.14 -2.80 -8.22
N LEU A 74 -1.67 -3.88 -7.57
CA LEU A 74 -0.29 -4.33 -7.68
C LEU A 74 0.07 -4.76 -9.09
N GLN A 75 -0.77 -5.55 -9.76
CA GLN A 75 -0.54 -5.96 -11.14
C GLN A 75 -0.46 -4.75 -12.06
N ARG A 76 -1.42 -3.83 -11.93
CA ARG A 76 -1.41 -2.56 -12.69
C ARG A 76 -0.13 -1.78 -12.45
N HIS A 77 0.28 -1.62 -11.19
CA HIS A 77 1.49 -0.88 -10.84
C HIS A 77 2.75 -1.56 -11.39
N LEU A 78 2.85 -2.89 -11.35
CA LEU A 78 3.97 -3.62 -11.95
C LEU A 78 4.06 -3.39 -13.47
N THR A 79 2.93 -3.42 -14.17
CA THR A 79 2.90 -3.15 -15.62
C THR A 79 3.30 -1.70 -15.94
N GLN A 80 2.88 -0.74 -15.11
CA GLN A 80 3.10 0.70 -15.37
C GLN A 80 4.45 1.23 -14.86
N SER A 81 4.99 0.65 -13.80
CA SER A 81 6.18 1.17 -13.09
C SER A 81 7.49 0.73 -13.72
N GLY A 82 7.47 -0.24 -14.64
CA GLY A 82 8.67 -0.86 -15.21
C GLY A 82 9.56 -1.50 -14.14
N ASN A 83 10.88 -1.40 -14.33
CA ASN A 83 11.88 -2.05 -13.47
C ASN A 83 12.16 -1.34 -12.13
N LYS A 84 11.25 -0.49 -11.62
CA LYS A 84 11.46 0.22 -10.34
C LYS A 84 11.67 -0.79 -9.19
N PRO A 85 12.86 -0.84 -8.55
CA PRO A 85 13.19 -1.86 -7.55
C PRO A 85 12.22 -1.89 -6.37
N ARG A 86 11.78 -0.72 -5.91
CA ARG A 86 10.86 -0.59 -4.78
C ARG A 86 9.49 -1.24 -5.03
N VAL A 87 8.93 -1.06 -6.23
CA VAL A 87 7.65 -1.67 -6.60
C VAL A 87 7.78 -3.19 -6.65
N ARG A 88 8.86 -3.70 -7.26
CA ARG A 88 9.16 -5.14 -7.33
C ARG A 88 9.36 -5.74 -5.94
N LEU A 89 10.06 -5.05 -5.04
CA LEU A 89 10.25 -5.49 -3.66
C LEU A 89 8.94 -5.54 -2.88
N VAL A 90 8.09 -4.51 -2.99
CA VAL A 90 6.77 -4.51 -2.34
C VAL A 90 5.91 -5.63 -2.90
N ALA A 91 5.90 -5.83 -4.22
CA ALA A 91 5.20 -6.93 -4.87
C ALA A 91 5.69 -8.30 -4.41
N ALA A 92 7.00 -8.52 -4.35
CA ALA A 92 7.60 -9.75 -3.84
C ALA A 92 7.14 -10.02 -2.41
N ASN A 93 7.20 -9.01 -1.53
CA ASN A 93 6.77 -9.13 -0.14
C ASN A 93 5.26 -9.39 0.00
N LEU A 94 4.42 -8.76 -0.82
CA LEU A 94 2.97 -8.89 -0.72
C LEU A 94 2.45 -10.22 -1.27
N THR A 95 3.16 -10.81 -2.22
CA THR A 95 2.72 -12.01 -2.96
C THR A 95 3.58 -13.25 -2.73
N ASP A 96 4.61 -13.15 -1.88
CA ASP A 96 5.66 -14.15 -1.66
C ASP A 96 6.40 -14.60 -2.94
N LYS A 97 6.34 -13.78 -4.01
CA LYS A 97 7.00 -14.02 -5.30
C LYS A 97 8.40 -13.41 -5.32
N HIS A 98 9.35 -14.05 -4.65
CA HIS A 98 10.74 -13.57 -4.56
C HIS A 98 11.50 -13.59 -5.89
N ASN A 99 11.00 -14.28 -6.91
CA ASN A 99 11.52 -14.20 -8.28
C ASN A 99 11.32 -12.82 -8.92
N LEU A 100 10.50 -11.95 -8.31
CA LEU A 100 10.38 -10.56 -8.75
C LEU A 100 11.61 -9.72 -8.42
N VAL A 101 12.49 -10.15 -7.52
CA VAL A 101 13.72 -9.44 -7.10
C VAL A 101 14.91 -10.42 -7.00
N PRO A 102 15.32 -11.09 -8.10
CA PRO A 102 16.44 -12.02 -8.11
C PRO A 102 17.74 -11.41 -7.58
N GLU A 103 17.94 -10.10 -7.79
CA GLU A 103 19.12 -9.37 -7.32
C GLU A 103 19.24 -9.29 -5.78
N LEU A 104 18.15 -9.58 -5.05
CA LEU A 104 18.13 -9.60 -3.58
C LEU A 104 18.16 -11.01 -3.00
N GLN A 105 18.22 -12.05 -3.84
CA GLN A 105 18.34 -13.42 -3.38
C GLN A 105 19.76 -13.66 -2.89
N TRP A 106 19.89 -14.39 -1.78
CA TRP A 106 21.20 -14.79 -1.30
C TRP A 106 21.83 -15.74 -2.31
N ASN A 107 22.96 -15.35 -2.90
CA ASN A 107 23.78 -16.24 -3.71
C ASN A 107 24.27 -17.37 -2.79
N ARG A 108 23.71 -18.57 -2.97
CA ARG A 108 24.23 -19.79 -2.35
C ARG A 108 25.36 -20.35 -3.19
#